data_AF-A0A1B1UTY8-F1
#
_entry.id   AF-A0A1B1UTY8-F1
#
_cell.length_a   1.000
_cell.length_b   1.000
_cell.length_c   1.000
_cell.angle_alpha   90.00
_cell.angle_beta   90.00
_cell.angle_gamma   90.00
#
_symmetry.space_group_name_H-M   'P 1'
#
loop_
_entity.id
_entity.type
_entity.pdbx_description
1 polymer ?
#
loop_
_entity_poly.entity_id
_entity_poly.type
_entity_poly.pdbx_seq_one_letter_code
_entity_poly.pdbx_strand_id
1 'polypeptide(L)'
;LGTPPSLVMFGCGAVAQLVLSGGSHGMFLTVNFAFGFAATLGILVCGQVSGGHLNPAVTFSLCLLGRERWRKLPMYFLFQTIGAFFGAAVIFAMYYDALWDHPGSFNVTGPDATAGIFATYPANHLTLVNGFFDQIIGTTALIVCILAIVDPYNNPIPKGLEAFTVGFVVLVIGLSMGFNS
;
A
#
# COMPACT_ATOMS: atom_id res chain seq x y z
N LEU A 1 -3.10 -10.32 -15.65
CA LEU A 1 -1.86 -9.72 -15.11
C LEU A 1 -1.95 -8.18 -14.97
N GLY A 2 -3.14 -7.60 -14.91
CA GLY A 2 -3.27 -6.18 -14.56
C GLY A 2 -3.37 -6.05 -13.06
N THR A 3 -2.28 -5.69 -12.38
CA THR A 3 -2.38 -5.10 -11.05
C THR A 3 -2.94 -3.70 -11.23
N PRO A 4 -4.18 -3.43 -10.80
CA PRO A 4 -4.76 -2.12 -10.97
C PRO A 4 -3.88 -1.08 -10.26
N PRO A 5 -3.66 0.10 -10.84
CA PRO A 5 -2.97 1.20 -10.18
C PRO A 5 -3.73 1.70 -8.94
N SER A 6 -4.91 1.15 -8.63
CA SER A 6 -5.85 1.60 -7.60
C SER A 6 -5.23 1.74 -6.22
N LEU A 7 -4.38 0.80 -5.79
CA LEU A 7 -3.77 0.86 -4.46
C LEU A 7 -2.93 2.14 -4.30
N VAL A 8 -2.02 2.38 -5.24
CA VAL A 8 -1.13 3.56 -5.22
C VAL A 8 -1.88 4.82 -5.56
N MET A 9 -2.80 4.78 -6.52
CA MET A 9 -3.61 5.93 -6.91
C MET A 9 -4.43 6.46 -5.73
N PHE A 10 -5.20 5.61 -5.04
CA PHE A 10 -6.01 6.06 -3.91
C PHE A 10 -5.17 6.34 -2.65
N GLY A 11 -4.14 5.53 -2.40
CA GLY A 11 -3.21 5.74 -1.28
C GLY A 11 -2.45 7.05 -1.38
N CYS A 12 -1.70 7.25 -2.48
CA CYS A 12 -0.98 8.50 -2.73
C CYS A 12 -1.92 9.69 -2.88
N GLY A 13 -3.12 9.51 -3.44
CA GLY A 13 -4.13 10.57 -3.49
C GLY A 13 -4.55 11.06 -2.11
N ALA A 14 -4.75 10.16 -1.15
CA ALA A 14 -5.06 10.54 0.22
C ALA A 14 -3.90 11.23 0.94
N VAL A 15 -2.66 10.79 0.69
CA VAL A 15 -1.46 11.48 1.21
C VAL A 15 -1.30 12.87 0.57
N ALA A 16 -1.54 12.99 -0.73
CA ALA A 16 -1.52 14.27 -1.45
C ALA A 16 -2.57 15.23 -0.86
N GLN A 17 -3.78 14.75 -0.58
CA GLN A 17 -4.81 15.55 0.10
C GLN A 17 -4.35 16.01 1.48
N LEU A 18 -3.76 15.13 2.29
CA LEU A 18 -3.24 15.50 3.61
C LEU A 18 -2.15 16.58 3.51
N VAL A 19 -1.13 16.34 2.69
CA VAL A 19 0.06 17.20 2.59
C VAL A 19 -0.26 18.55 1.93
N LEU A 20 -0.87 18.52 0.74
CA LEU A 20 -1.07 19.72 -0.07
C LEU A 20 -2.15 20.64 0.51
N SER A 21 -3.10 20.11 1.27
CA SER A 21 -4.14 20.91 1.93
C SER A 21 -3.75 21.44 3.31
N GLY A 22 -2.53 21.15 3.78
CA GLY A 22 -2.08 21.48 5.14
C GLY A 22 -2.93 20.81 6.23
N GLY A 23 -3.47 19.62 5.97
CA GLY A 23 -4.33 18.87 6.89
C GLY A 23 -5.80 19.30 6.94
N SER A 24 -6.25 20.23 6.09
CA SER A 24 -7.67 20.63 6.06
C SER A 24 -8.58 19.57 5.42
N HIS A 25 -8.07 18.80 4.46
CA HIS A 25 -8.82 17.79 3.71
C HIS A 25 -8.33 16.36 3.97
N GLY A 26 -7.50 16.15 5.00
CA GLY A 26 -6.99 14.83 5.35
C GLY A 26 -6.35 14.78 6.73
N MET A 27 -6.29 13.58 7.31
CA MET A 27 -5.56 13.29 8.55
C MET A 27 -4.99 11.86 8.47
N PHE A 28 -4.14 11.49 9.43
CA PHE A 28 -3.55 10.15 9.48
C PHE A 28 -4.60 9.03 9.36
N LEU A 29 -5.76 9.20 10.01
CA LEU A 29 -6.87 8.25 9.92
C LEU A 29 -7.43 8.11 8.50
N THR A 30 -7.60 9.20 7.76
CA THR A 30 -8.18 9.16 6.40
C THR A 30 -7.21 8.51 5.40
N VAL A 31 -5.91 8.71 5.57
CA VAL A 31 -4.88 8.02 4.78
C VAL A 31 -4.96 6.50 4.99
N ASN A 32 -5.05 6.06 6.24
CA ASN A 32 -5.15 4.63 6.54
C ASN A 32 -6.45 4.00 6.00
N PHE A 33 -7.59 4.71 6.09
CA PHE A 33 -8.83 4.26 5.45
C PHE A 33 -8.69 4.15 3.93
N ALA A 34 -8.07 5.14 3.29
CA ALA A 34 -7.84 5.11 1.85
C ALA A 34 -7.01 3.90 1.43
N PHE A 35 -5.88 3.62 2.10
CA PHE A 35 -5.06 2.44 1.81
C PHE A 35 -5.81 1.12 2.03
N GLY A 36 -6.55 1.00 3.13
CA GLY A 36 -7.35 -0.20 3.42
C GLY A 36 -8.42 -0.47 2.37
N PHE A 37 -9.21 0.55 2.00
CA PHE A 37 -10.23 0.39 0.96
C PHE A 37 -9.64 0.23 -0.44
N ALA A 38 -8.52 0.90 -0.73
CA ALA A 38 -7.82 0.74 -2.00
C ALA A 38 -7.27 -0.68 -2.18
N ALA A 39 -6.80 -1.32 -1.10
CA ALA A 39 -6.42 -2.73 -1.09
C ALA A 39 -7.64 -3.63 -1.37
N THR A 40 -8.77 -3.40 -0.69
CA THR A 40 -10.03 -4.13 -0.95
C THR A 40 -10.44 -4.03 -2.43
N LEU A 41 -10.50 -2.80 -2.97
CA LEU A 41 -10.88 -2.57 -4.37
C LEU A 41 -9.88 -3.21 -5.33
N GLY A 42 -8.59 -3.11 -5.05
CA GLY A 42 -7.57 -3.78 -5.83
C GLY A 42 -7.80 -5.28 -5.91
N ILE A 43 -8.07 -5.93 -4.76
CA ILE A 43 -8.31 -7.38 -4.70
C ILE A 43 -9.61 -7.74 -5.42
N LEU A 44 -10.68 -6.96 -5.27
CA LEU A 44 -11.93 -7.18 -6.01
C LEU A 44 -11.73 -7.10 -7.53
N VAL A 45 -10.90 -6.17 -8.01
CA VAL A 45 -10.64 -5.98 -9.44
C VAL A 45 -9.76 -7.10 -10.01
N CYS A 46 -8.70 -7.51 -9.31
CA CYS A 46 -7.71 -8.44 -9.86
C CYS A 46 -7.70 -9.84 -9.24
N GLY A 47 -8.55 -10.10 -8.26
CA GLY A 47 -8.62 -11.34 -7.48
C GLY A 47 -8.84 -12.57 -8.35
N GLN A 48 -9.86 -12.55 -9.22
CA GLN A 48 -10.17 -13.69 -10.09
C GLN A 48 -9.15 -13.93 -11.21
N VAL A 49 -8.34 -12.92 -11.56
CA VAL A 49 -7.38 -13.00 -12.68
C VAL A 49 -5.97 -13.33 -12.19
N SER A 50 -5.54 -12.77 -11.06
CA SER A 50 -4.15 -12.81 -10.59
C SER A 50 -4.00 -13.30 -9.15
N GLY A 51 -5.10 -13.65 -8.47
CA GLY A 51 -5.08 -13.98 -7.05
C GLY A 51 -4.99 -12.77 -6.11
N GLY A 52 -5.01 -11.55 -6.65
CA GLY A 52 -5.07 -10.34 -5.81
C GLY A 52 -3.78 -10.02 -5.05
N HIS A 53 -2.61 -10.49 -5.50
CA HIS A 53 -1.38 -10.37 -4.71
C HIS A 53 -1.00 -8.92 -4.39
N LEU A 54 -1.09 -8.03 -5.40
CA LEU A 54 -0.88 -6.57 -5.34
C LEU A 54 0.41 -6.06 -4.65
N ASN A 55 1.27 -6.97 -4.20
CA ASN A 55 2.45 -6.70 -3.41
C ASN A 55 3.52 -7.76 -3.75
N PRO A 56 4.75 -7.33 -4.11
CA PRO A 56 5.86 -8.24 -4.37
C PRO A 56 6.22 -9.13 -3.17
N ALA A 57 6.16 -8.61 -1.95
CA ALA A 57 6.45 -9.37 -0.73
C ALA A 57 5.42 -10.49 -0.51
N VAL A 58 4.13 -10.18 -0.71
CA VAL A 58 3.06 -11.20 -0.65
C VAL A 58 3.29 -12.28 -1.71
N THR A 59 3.63 -11.89 -2.95
CA THR A 59 3.93 -12.84 -4.02
C THR A 59 5.12 -13.73 -3.67
N PHE A 60 6.19 -13.14 -3.14
CA PHE A 60 7.39 -13.84 -2.71
C PHE A 60 7.09 -14.85 -1.60
N SER A 61 6.31 -14.46 -0.58
CA SER A 61 5.90 -15.35 0.51
C SER A 61 5.03 -16.50 0.03
N LEU A 62 4.11 -16.26 -0.92
CA LEU A 62 3.33 -17.33 -1.53
C LEU A 62 4.19 -18.28 -2.35
N CYS A 63 5.26 -17.81 -3.01
CA CYS A 63 6.25 -18.67 -3.66
C CYS A 63 7.05 -19.51 -2.65
N LEU A 64 7.49 -18.91 -1.53
CA LEU A 64 8.17 -19.63 -0.45
C LEU A 64 7.32 -20.74 0.16
N LEU A 65 6.03 -20.49 0.33
CA LEU A 65 5.07 -21.45 0.89
C LEU A 65 4.56 -22.47 -0.15
N GLY A 66 5.10 -22.46 -1.38
CA GLY A 66 4.69 -23.38 -2.44
C GLY A 66 3.28 -23.14 -2.99
N ARG A 67 2.64 -22.01 -2.66
CA ARG A 67 1.29 -21.63 -3.12
C ARG A 67 1.29 -20.97 -4.50
N GLU A 68 2.44 -20.44 -4.96
CA GLU A 68 2.60 -19.87 -6.30
C GLU A 68 3.90 -20.30 -6.99
N ARG A 69 3.90 -20.39 -8.32
CA ARG A 69 5.09 -20.81 -9.08
C ARG A 69 6.16 -19.72 -9.10
N TRP A 70 7.39 -20.05 -8.70
CA TRP A 70 8.57 -19.17 -8.74
C TRP A 70 8.79 -18.46 -10.09
N ARG A 71 8.49 -19.12 -11.22
CA ARG A 71 8.63 -18.52 -12.56
C ARG A 71 7.74 -17.30 -12.79
N LYS A 72 6.65 -17.15 -12.04
CA LYS A 72 5.74 -16.00 -12.13
C LYS A 72 6.20 -14.81 -11.30
N LEU A 73 7.02 -15.02 -10.27
CA LEU A 73 7.47 -13.96 -9.35
C LEU A 73 8.05 -12.72 -10.09
N PRO A 74 8.96 -12.86 -11.08
CA PRO A 74 9.50 -11.70 -11.79
C PRO A 74 8.43 -10.94 -12.60
N MET A 75 7.46 -11.66 -13.17
CA MET A 75 6.36 -11.04 -13.90
C MET A 75 5.44 -10.27 -12.95
N TYR A 76 5.07 -10.86 -11.81
CA TYR A 76 4.27 -10.17 -10.80
C TYR A 76 4.98 -8.90 -10.31
N PHE A 77 6.27 -8.99 -9.98
CA PHE A 77 7.08 -7.86 -9.57
C PHE A 77 7.02 -6.74 -10.62
N LEU A 78 7.30 -7.06 -11.89
CA LEU A 78 7.31 -6.09 -12.98
C LEU A 78 5.95 -5.39 -13.14
N PHE A 79 4.86 -6.15 -13.23
CA PHE A 79 3.53 -5.56 -13.43
C PHE A 79 3.05 -4.78 -12.21
N GLN A 80 3.35 -5.25 -10.99
CA GLN A 80 3.08 -4.52 -9.74
C GLN A 80 3.81 -3.18 -9.71
N THR A 81 5.09 -3.16 -10.03
CA THR A 81 5.89 -1.92 -10.07
C THR A 81 5.39 -0.97 -11.16
N ILE A 82 5.06 -1.48 -12.36
CA ILE A 82 4.51 -0.66 -13.45
C ILE A 82 3.14 -0.08 -13.05
N GLY A 83 2.27 -0.89 -12.45
CA GLY A 83 0.97 -0.43 -11.96
C GLY A 83 1.10 0.64 -10.88
N ALA A 84 2.04 0.46 -9.95
CA ALA A 84 2.37 1.45 -8.93
C ALA A 84 2.87 2.77 -9.56
N PHE A 85 3.79 2.68 -10.53
CA PHE A 85 4.32 3.83 -11.24
C PHE A 85 3.22 4.63 -11.94
N PHE A 86 2.33 3.96 -12.68
CA PHE A 86 1.21 4.65 -13.33
C PHE A 86 0.21 5.23 -12.33
N GLY A 87 -0.05 4.55 -11.22
CA GLY A 87 -0.90 5.09 -10.14
C GLY A 87 -0.33 6.37 -9.55
N ALA A 88 0.98 6.41 -9.29
CA ALA A 88 1.68 7.61 -8.84
C ALA A 88 1.67 8.72 -9.91
N ALA A 89 1.91 8.39 -11.17
CA ALA A 89 1.91 9.35 -12.28
C ALA A 89 0.53 10.04 -12.46
N VAL A 90 -0.57 9.29 -12.29
CA VAL A 90 -1.93 9.85 -12.33
C VAL A 90 -2.13 10.86 -11.20
N ILE A 91 -1.71 10.54 -9.97
CA ILE A 91 -1.82 11.45 -8.83
C ILE A 91 -0.93 12.68 -9.00
N PHE A 92 0.29 12.50 -9.50
CA PHE A 92 1.19 13.59 -9.83
C PHE A 92 0.55 14.56 -10.84
N ALA A 93 -0.02 14.03 -11.93
CA ALA A 93 -0.68 14.85 -12.94
C ALA A 93 -1.94 15.55 -12.39
N MET A 94 -2.73 14.86 -11.57
CA MET A 94 -3.96 15.39 -10.98
C MET A 94 -3.72 16.50 -9.97
N TYR A 95 -2.63 16.42 -9.20
CA TYR A 95 -2.24 17.42 -8.20
C TYR A 95 -1.11 18.34 -8.67
N TYR A 96 -0.80 18.38 -9.97
CA TYR A 96 0.36 19.11 -10.48
C TYR A 96 0.36 20.59 -10.09
N ASP A 97 -0.77 21.28 -10.25
CA ASP A 97 -0.90 22.70 -9.91
C ASP A 97 -0.75 22.93 -8.40
N ALA A 98 -1.35 22.06 -7.57
CA ALA A 98 -1.25 22.14 -6.12
C ALA A 98 0.17 21.81 -5.62
N LEU A 99 0.89 20.88 -6.27
CA LEU A 99 2.29 20.59 -6.01
C LEU A 99 3.20 21.76 -6.38
N TRP A 100 2.89 22.45 -7.47
CA TRP A 100 3.65 23.61 -7.94
C TRP A 100 3.51 24.81 -7.00
N ASP A 101 2.30 25.04 -6.49
CA ASP A 101 2.00 26.15 -5.56
C ASP A 101 2.46 25.89 -4.11
N HIS A 102 2.75 24.63 -3.76
CA HIS A 102 3.14 24.26 -2.40
C HIS A 102 4.57 24.76 -2.05
N PRO A 103 4.81 25.28 -0.83
CA PRO A 103 6.12 25.81 -0.43
C PRO A 103 7.29 24.83 -0.56
N GLY A 104 7.06 23.53 -0.35
CA GLY A 104 8.05 22.47 -0.56
C GLY A 104 7.92 21.73 -1.89
N SER A 105 7.55 22.45 -2.94
CA SER A 105 7.42 21.93 -4.31
C SER A 105 8.63 21.08 -4.70
N PHE A 106 8.38 19.81 -4.99
CA PHE A 106 9.37 18.80 -5.37
C PHE A 106 10.56 18.58 -4.40
N ASN A 107 10.44 19.01 -3.13
CA ASN A 107 11.46 18.73 -2.12
C ASN A 107 11.33 17.31 -1.54
N VAL A 108 12.48 16.67 -1.35
CA VAL A 108 12.58 15.33 -0.73
C VAL A 108 12.66 15.41 0.79
N THR A 109 13.29 16.45 1.31
CA THR A 109 13.55 16.64 2.74
C THR A 109 13.10 18.02 3.19
N GLY A 110 12.71 18.14 4.46
CA GLY A 110 12.25 19.39 5.04
C GLY A 110 10.82 19.28 5.60
N PRO A 111 10.35 20.31 6.33
CA PRO A 111 9.03 20.28 6.96
C PRO A 111 7.88 20.22 5.95
N ASP A 112 8.06 20.81 4.76
CA ASP A 112 7.05 20.88 3.70
C ASP A 112 7.34 19.93 2.52
N ALA A 113 8.18 18.90 2.74
CA ALA A 113 8.60 18.00 1.68
C ALA A 113 7.41 17.25 1.04
N THR A 114 7.37 17.21 -0.29
CA THR A 114 6.27 16.61 -1.05
C THR A 114 6.58 15.20 -1.56
N ALA A 115 7.84 14.75 -1.51
CA ALA A 115 8.21 13.41 -1.96
C ALA A 115 7.54 12.29 -1.15
N GLY A 116 7.19 12.55 0.12
CA GLY A 116 6.46 11.66 1.02
C GLY A 116 5.06 11.26 0.52
N ILE A 117 4.52 11.99 -0.46
CA ILE A 117 3.24 11.65 -1.11
C ILE A 117 3.34 10.33 -1.89
N PHE A 118 4.50 10.06 -2.49
CA PHE A 118 4.67 8.96 -3.45
C PHE A 118 5.48 7.78 -2.89
N ALA A 119 6.29 8.01 -1.86
CA ALA A 119 7.11 6.99 -1.23
C ALA A 119 7.24 7.28 0.28
N THR A 120 7.46 6.24 1.07
CA THR A 120 7.69 6.37 2.52
C THR A 120 9.13 6.73 2.81
N TYR A 121 9.35 7.58 3.82
CA TYR A 121 10.67 8.03 4.24
C TYR A 121 10.80 7.84 5.75
N PRO A 122 11.91 7.28 6.25
CA PRO A 122 12.04 7.02 7.68
C PRO A 122 11.93 8.33 8.49
N ALA A 123 11.19 8.27 9.59
CA ALA A 123 11.08 9.41 10.50
C ALA A 123 12.46 9.82 11.06
N ASN A 124 12.64 11.11 11.36
CA ASN A 124 13.93 11.66 11.80
C ASN A 124 14.55 10.97 13.04
N HIS A 125 13.72 10.31 13.85
CA HIS A 125 14.15 9.60 15.07
C HIS A 125 14.44 8.11 14.84
N LEU A 126 14.20 7.60 13.62
CA LEU A 126 14.26 6.18 13.31
C LEU A 126 15.64 5.80 12.75
N THR A 127 16.28 4.81 13.36
CA THR A 127 17.50 4.21 12.81
C THR A 127 17.15 3.24 11.69
N LEU A 128 18.08 3.04 10.75
CA LEU A 128 17.91 2.07 9.65
C LEU A 128 17.58 0.65 10.17
N VAL A 129 18.18 0.27 11.30
CA VAL A 129 17.95 -1.05 11.93
C VAL A 129 16.52 -1.16 12.44
N ASN A 130 16.02 -0.15 13.16
CA ASN A 130 14.65 -0.17 13.67
C ASN A 130 13.62 -0.08 12.54
N GLY A 131 13.87 0.73 11.51
CA GLY A 131 13.00 0.77 10.32
C GLY A 131 12.96 -0.56 9.57
N PHE A 132 14.08 -1.28 9.50
CA PHE A 132 14.10 -2.62 8.92
C PHE A 132 13.26 -3.62 9.74
N PHE A 133 13.38 -3.61 11.07
CA PHE A 133 12.56 -4.47 11.93
C PHE A 133 11.07 -4.14 11.85
N ASP A 134 10.73 -2.85 11.84
CA ASP A 134 9.36 -2.36 11.69
C ASP A 134 8.71 -2.90 10.41
N GLN A 135 9.41 -2.78 9.27
CA GLN A 135 8.93 -3.29 7.98
C GLN A 135 8.82 -4.82 7.94
N ILE A 136 9.75 -5.56 8.58
CA ILE A 136 9.64 -7.01 8.70
C ILE A 136 8.40 -7.39 9.51
N ILE A 137 8.18 -6.77 10.66
CA ILE A 137 7.08 -7.08 11.57
C ILE A 137 5.74 -6.76 10.89
N GLY A 138 5.60 -5.58 10.30
CA GLY A 138 4.38 -5.20 9.58
C GLY A 138 4.08 -6.12 8.40
N THR A 139 5.09 -6.46 7.60
CA THR A 139 4.91 -7.35 6.44
C THR A 139 4.59 -8.77 6.89
N THR A 140 5.21 -9.27 7.95
CA THR A 140 4.93 -10.60 8.52
C THR A 140 3.50 -10.67 9.05
N ALA A 141 3.06 -9.64 9.78
CA ALA A 141 1.68 -9.55 10.27
C ALA A 141 0.68 -9.58 9.10
N LEU A 142 0.92 -8.81 8.04
CA LEU A 142 0.09 -8.81 6.84
C LEU A 142 0.00 -10.21 6.22
N ILE A 143 1.14 -10.88 6.01
CA ILE A 143 1.18 -12.22 5.40
C ILE A 143 0.45 -13.24 6.28
N VAL A 144 0.69 -13.25 7.58
CA VAL A 144 0.04 -14.18 8.52
C VAL A 144 -1.48 -13.98 8.50
N CYS A 145 -1.96 -12.74 8.55
CA CYS A 145 -3.38 -12.44 8.48
C CYS A 145 -4.00 -12.85 7.14
N ILE A 146 -3.34 -12.57 6.01
CA ILE A 146 -3.81 -13.01 4.68
C ILE A 146 -3.91 -14.54 4.64
N LEU A 147 -2.88 -15.25 5.10
CA LEU A 147 -2.88 -16.72 5.12
C LEU A 147 -4.02 -17.25 5.99
N ALA A 148 -4.25 -16.66 7.16
CA ALA A 148 -5.34 -17.04 8.05
C ALA A 148 -6.72 -16.80 7.44
N ILE A 149 -6.90 -15.73 6.65
CA ILE A 149 -8.14 -15.39 5.93
C ILE A 149 -8.44 -16.40 4.84
N VAL A 150 -7.43 -16.83 4.08
CA VAL A 150 -7.61 -17.71 2.91
C VAL A 150 -7.44 -19.21 3.23
N ASP A 151 -7.17 -19.57 4.49
CA ASP A 151 -6.98 -20.95 4.91
C ASP A 151 -8.34 -21.67 5.03
N PRO A 152 -8.61 -22.73 4.24
CA PRO A 152 -9.86 -23.48 4.32
C PRO A 152 -10.04 -24.22 5.66
N TYR A 153 -8.99 -24.39 6.45
CA TYR A 153 -9.04 -25.05 7.76
C TYR A 153 -9.25 -24.07 8.93
N ASN A 154 -9.28 -22.76 8.65
CA ASN A 154 -9.54 -21.74 9.65
C ASN A 154 -11.03 -21.31 9.62
N ASN A 155 -11.43 -20.41 10.53
CA ASN A 155 -12.79 -19.88 10.58
C ASN A 155 -13.20 -19.28 9.22
N PRO A 156 -14.21 -19.84 8.54
CA PRO A 156 -14.54 -19.45 7.19
C PRO A 156 -15.15 -18.05 7.17
N ILE A 157 -14.61 -17.21 6.31
CA ILE A 157 -15.16 -15.88 6.04
C ILE A 157 -16.31 -16.04 5.03
N PRO A 158 -17.42 -15.29 5.17
CA PRO A 158 -18.49 -15.32 4.18
C PRO A 158 -17.97 -15.02 2.77
N LYS A 159 -18.41 -15.81 1.78
CA LYS A 159 -17.97 -15.67 0.40
C LYS A 159 -18.16 -14.24 -0.10
N GLY A 160 -17.11 -13.67 -0.69
CA GLY A 160 -17.11 -12.29 -1.19
C GLY A 160 -16.65 -11.23 -0.17
N LEU A 161 -16.56 -11.56 1.13
CA LEU A 161 -16.00 -10.64 2.13
C LEU A 161 -14.47 -10.76 2.29
N GLU A 162 -13.85 -11.78 1.71
CA GLU A 162 -12.39 -12.01 1.79
C GLU A 162 -11.58 -10.75 1.44
N ALA A 163 -11.89 -10.10 0.31
CA ALA A 163 -11.22 -8.88 -0.13
C ALA A 163 -11.38 -7.74 0.88
N PHE A 164 -12.57 -7.60 1.46
CA PHE A 164 -12.85 -6.58 2.47
C PHE A 164 -12.08 -6.84 3.76
N THR A 165 -12.02 -8.09 4.21
CA THR A 165 -11.26 -8.47 5.39
C THR A 165 -9.76 -8.24 5.20
N VAL A 166 -9.21 -8.51 4.01
CA VAL A 166 -7.80 -8.20 3.72
C VAL A 166 -7.53 -6.68 3.75
N GLY A 167 -8.41 -5.86 3.17
CA GLY A 167 -8.26 -4.40 3.29
C GLY A 167 -8.40 -3.88 4.71
N PHE A 168 -9.25 -4.51 5.54
CA PHE A 168 -9.34 -4.20 6.96
C PHE A 168 -8.04 -4.52 7.71
N VAL A 169 -7.33 -5.59 7.35
CA VAL A 169 -6.00 -5.88 7.90
C VAL A 169 -5.00 -4.77 7.56
N VAL A 170 -4.98 -4.30 6.31
CA VAL A 170 -4.12 -3.19 5.88
C VAL A 170 -4.41 -1.92 6.70
N LEU A 171 -5.70 -1.60 6.90
CA LEU A 171 -6.15 -0.50 7.75
C LEU A 171 -5.63 -0.63 9.20
N VAL A 172 -5.81 -1.79 9.83
CA VAL A 172 -5.39 -2.02 11.22
C VAL A 172 -3.88 -1.92 11.38
N ILE A 173 -3.11 -2.49 10.44
CA ILE A 173 -1.64 -2.40 10.46
C ILE A 173 -1.21 -0.94 10.36
N GLY A 174 -1.76 -0.19 9.41
CA GLY A 174 -1.42 1.23 9.22
C GLY A 174 -1.76 2.08 10.45
N LEU A 175 -2.91 1.83 11.10
CA LEU A 175 -3.29 2.53 12.33
C LEU A 175 -2.40 2.17 13.54
N SER A 176 -1.81 0.98 13.55
CA SER A 176 -1.02 0.48 14.68
C SER A 176 0.49 0.71 14.53
N MET A 177 0.99 0.72 13.30
CA MET A 177 2.43 0.71 12.98
C MET A 177 2.83 1.81 11.98
N GLY A 178 1.91 2.61 11.46
CA GLY A 178 2.20 3.62 10.42
C GLY A 178 2.88 4.90 10.88
N PHE A 179 3.27 5.03 12.15
CA PHE A 179 3.97 6.21 12.67
C PHE A 179 5.48 6.22 12.34
N ASN A 180 6.06 5.05 12.08
CA ASN A 180 7.50 4.89 11.86
C ASN A 180 7.92 5.14 10.39
N SER A 181 7.14 5.90 9.61
CA SER A 181 7.29 6.05 8.16
C SER A 181 6.94 7.42 7.62
#